data_AF-L8JCD7-F1
#
_entry.id   AF-L8JCD7-F1
#
_cell.length_a   1.000
_cell.length_b   1.000
_cell.length_c   1.000
_cell.angle_alpha   90.00
_cell.angle_beta   90.00
_cell.angle_gamma   90.00
#
_symmetry.space_group_name_H-M   'P 1'
#
loop_
_entity.id
_entity.type
_entity.pdbx_description
1 polymer ?
#
loop_
_entity_poly.entity_id
_entity_poly.type
_entity_poly.pdbx_seq_one_letter_code
_entity_poly.pdbx_strand_id
1 'polypeptide(L)'
;MKKLLFCAVSLAVANQALATPHLQGYYQAKELVGYTVNKIQQNKAEFFMLDYALTRPAQSQAQLVAYNDALGYFQAKNSGAISDAQFMRIAQKVNSNSQRDEYVCRVDVSGTKLVYVADPGEACSSNYDSKSMAMSQKGSKLTFFRRWDFDPTQSHFDIQSYDKGADSETLTLDYVLKYQGRWIGSSVRVIKGQTALSAGGIVPTFDVAQFQYSGPKSGIVTGGESLLYSDKPYFITDNTSDTAADGSASHLASTVFNTFGLMDGEYRGRNVNTTKPVYWVSRDYVKQYTLENSDKAYFVSDPQSFVIDTSMTGPSDSWVWQDETKWDPAKGTDQASGGDWVSHAFNNTYNLTGLSPSFCMIEDIAKGRPVTAYYTADGKGSWLPSIHDCKAVDPGYYPKVYTHVTNGNGEKIDVTTLKKSAQDIIYVRNQHTQGGEDLMTLDDVKAMQSSLRYKHLKAELGKRLSWSKPYDILQ
;
A
#
# COMPACT_ATOMS: atom_id res chain seq x y z
N MET A 1 13.32 16.51 -24.76
CA MET A 1 12.62 16.59 -23.45
C MET A 1 13.44 15.83 -22.43
N LYS A 2 13.88 16.50 -21.35
CA LYS A 2 14.75 15.94 -20.31
C LYS A 2 13.98 14.84 -19.55
N LYS A 3 14.51 13.61 -19.56
CA LYS A 3 13.96 12.46 -18.83
C LYS A 3 14.15 12.73 -17.33
N LEU A 4 13.07 12.63 -16.55
CA LEU A 4 13.11 12.71 -15.09
C LEU A 4 14.04 11.61 -14.55
N LEU A 5 15.19 12.05 -14.02
CA LEU A 5 16.07 11.25 -13.20
C LEU A 5 15.34 11.00 -11.87
N PHE A 6 14.70 9.84 -11.74
CA PHE A 6 14.52 9.26 -10.41
C PHE A 6 15.81 8.51 -10.11
N CYS A 7 16.53 8.94 -9.08
CA CYS A 7 17.69 8.22 -8.57
C CYS A 7 17.30 6.77 -8.28
N ALA A 8 17.69 5.88 -9.20
CA ALA A 8 17.48 4.46 -9.15
C ALA A 8 18.52 3.84 -8.21
N VAL A 9 18.23 3.78 -6.91
CA VAL A 9 18.99 2.93 -5.99
C VAL A 9 18.03 2.34 -4.95
N SER A 10 17.37 1.23 -5.30
CA SER A 10 17.11 0.07 -4.41
C SER A 10 16.07 -0.87 -5.02
N LEU A 11 16.50 -1.80 -5.87
CA LEU A 11 15.75 -3.02 -6.14
C LEU A 11 16.00 -4.00 -4.99
N ALA A 12 15.28 -3.80 -3.89
CA ALA A 12 15.07 -4.84 -2.88
C ALA A 12 13.93 -5.72 -3.42
N VAL A 13 14.29 -6.91 -3.92
CA VAL A 13 13.34 -7.87 -4.47
C VAL A 13 12.71 -8.63 -3.31
N ALA A 14 11.61 -8.11 -2.77
CA ALA A 14 10.67 -8.91 -2.01
C ALA A 14 9.46 -9.18 -2.92
N ASN A 15 9.32 -10.42 -3.38
CA ASN A 15 8.12 -10.90 -4.04
C ASN A 15 6.96 -10.87 -3.04
N GLN A 16 6.31 -9.71 -2.88
CA GLN A 16 5.07 -9.60 -2.14
C GLN A 16 4.01 -9.11 -3.11
N ALA A 17 3.06 -9.99 -3.42
CA ALA A 17 1.97 -9.75 -4.37
C ALA A 17 0.84 -8.89 -3.78
N LEU A 18 1.04 -8.31 -2.59
CA LEU A 18 0.00 -7.60 -1.85
C LEU A 18 0.52 -6.21 -1.48
N ALA A 19 -0.28 -5.20 -1.80
CA ALA A 19 -0.19 -3.91 -1.14
C ALA A 19 -0.41 -4.13 0.37
N THR A 20 0.53 -3.67 1.17
CA THR A 20 0.63 -3.78 2.64
C THR A 20 -0.74 -3.71 3.36
N PRO A 21 -1.39 -4.85 3.63
CA PRO A 21 -2.82 -4.87 3.99
C PRO A 21 -3.08 -4.47 5.45
N HIS A 22 -2.03 -4.30 6.26
CA HIS A 22 -2.13 -3.90 7.66
C HIS A 22 -1.98 -2.38 7.89
N LEU A 23 -1.51 -1.63 6.88
CA LEU A 23 -1.48 -0.18 6.96
C LEU A 23 -2.86 0.40 6.67
N GLN A 24 -3.12 1.60 7.17
CA GLN A 24 -4.36 2.34 6.94
C GLN A 24 -4.07 3.78 6.52
N GLY A 25 -5.07 4.41 5.88
CA GLY A 25 -5.10 5.84 5.57
C GLY A 25 -3.83 6.37 4.89
N TYR A 26 -3.20 7.37 5.50
CA TYR A 26 -2.05 8.06 4.91
C TYR A 26 -0.84 7.13 4.73
N TYR A 27 -0.53 6.30 5.71
CA TYR A 27 0.63 5.42 5.65
C TYR A 27 0.49 4.39 4.53
N GLN A 28 -0.72 3.84 4.36
CA GLN A 28 -1.04 2.97 3.23
C GLN A 28 -0.92 3.71 1.91
N ALA A 29 -1.47 4.92 1.79
CA ALA A 29 -1.37 5.72 0.56
C ALA A 29 0.09 6.03 0.18
N LYS A 30 0.93 6.37 1.17
CA LYS A 30 2.36 6.62 0.99
C LYS A 30 3.09 5.36 0.49
N GLU A 31 2.86 4.22 1.12
CA GLU A 31 3.46 2.94 0.69
C GLU A 31 2.99 2.54 -0.71
N LEU A 32 1.71 2.73 -1.04
CA LEU A 32 1.16 2.42 -2.37
C LEU A 32 1.85 3.20 -3.49
N VAL A 33 2.18 4.48 -3.27
CA VAL A 33 2.93 5.26 -4.27
C VAL A 33 4.31 4.63 -4.51
N GLY A 34 5.06 4.36 -3.44
CA GLY A 34 6.40 3.76 -3.54
C GLY A 34 6.37 2.36 -4.16
N TYR A 35 5.49 1.49 -3.65
CA TYR A 35 5.29 0.13 -4.14
C TYR A 35 4.93 0.12 -5.63
N THR A 36 3.96 0.94 -6.05
CA THR A 36 3.48 0.95 -7.44
C THR A 36 4.58 1.42 -8.41
N VAL A 37 5.33 2.45 -8.03
CA VAL A 37 6.48 2.93 -8.83
C VAL A 37 7.56 1.85 -8.93
N ASN A 38 7.92 1.23 -7.81
CA ASN A 38 8.94 0.17 -7.78
C ASN A 38 8.52 -1.05 -8.60
N LYS A 39 7.26 -1.48 -8.49
CA LYS A 39 6.70 -2.61 -9.23
C LYS A 39 6.72 -2.38 -10.74
N ILE A 40 6.40 -1.17 -11.21
CA ILE A 40 6.49 -0.85 -12.64
C ILE A 40 7.95 -0.85 -13.13
N GLN A 41 8.91 -0.41 -12.32
CA GLN A 41 10.33 -0.53 -12.70
C GLN A 41 10.79 -1.99 -12.74
N GLN A 42 10.35 -2.80 -11.77
CA GLN A 42 10.59 -4.24 -11.79
C GLN A 42 10.02 -4.88 -13.06
N ASN A 43 8.77 -4.57 -13.43
CA ASN A 43 8.15 -5.09 -14.63
C ASN A 43 8.88 -4.68 -15.91
N LYS A 44 9.36 -3.44 -16.01
CA LYS A 44 10.17 -3.01 -17.16
C LYS A 44 11.43 -3.86 -17.33
N ALA A 45 12.03 -4.33 -16.23
CA ALA A 45 13.18 -5.23 -16.27
C ALA A 45 12.78 -6.69 -16.54
N GLU A 46 11.66 -7.16 -16.01
CA GLU A 46 11.22 -8.56 -16.17
C GLU A 46 10.57 -8.82 -17.53
N PHE A 47 9.90 -7.83 -18.13
CA PHE A 47 9.15 -7.95 -19.38
C PHE A 47 9.88 -7.34 -20.59
N PHE A 48 11.15 -6.97 -20.48
CA PHE A 48 11.85 -6.25 -21.57
C PHE A 48 11.88 -7.03 -22.90
N MET A 49 11.93 -8.38 -22.85
CA MET A 49 11.82 -9.25 -24.04
C MET A 49 10.45 -9.08 -24.72
N LEU A 50 9.38 -9.08 -23.93
CA LEU A 50 8.01 -8.86 -24.41
C LEU A 50 7.81 -7.42 -24.90
N ASP A 51 8.39 -6.43 -24.22
CA ASP A 51 8.35 -5.02 -24.64
C ASP A 51 9.05 -4.82 -26.01
N TYR A 52 10.19 -5.47 -26.23
CA TYR A 52 10.82 -5.48 -27.56
C TYR A 52 9.93 -6.20 -28.59
N ALA A 53 9.33 -7.33 -28.24
CA ALA A 53 8.43 -8.06 -29.14
C ALA A 53 7.22 -7.24 -29.60
N LEU A 54 6.73 -6.27 -28.80
CA LEU A 54 5.65 -5.34 -29.21
C LEU A 54 6.02 -4.47 -30.42
N THR A 55 7.31 -4.30 -30.69
CA THR A 55 7.83 -3.55 -31.86
C THR A 55 7.87 -4.38 -33.13
N ARG A 56 7.76 -5.71 -33.00
CA ARG A 56 7.81 -6.66 -34.11
C ARG A 56 6.43 -6.84 -34.76
N PRO A 57 6.36 -7.23 -36.04
CA PRO A 57 5.09 -7.55 -36.69
C PRO A 57 4.42 -8.78 -36.03
N ALA A 58 3.09 -8.86 -36.13
CA ALA A 58 2.36 -10.07 -35.74
C ALA A 58 2.72 -11.21 -36.69
N GLN A 59 2.73 -12.42 -36.16
CA GLN A 59 3.00 -13.65 -36.90
C GLN A 59 2.00 -14.72 -36.48
N SER A 60 1.76 -15.69 -37.37
CA SER A 60 0.89 -16.84 -37.09
C SER A 60 1.55 -17.87 -36.16
N GLN A 61 2.87 -17.83 -36.03
CA GLN A 61 3.66 -18.73 -35.18
C GLN A 61 4.63 -17.95 -34.30
N ALA A 62 5.02 -18.56 -33.18
CA ALA A 62 5.95 -17.98 -32.22
C ALA A 62 7.27 -17.61 -32.89
N GLN A 63 7.73 -16.38 -32.66
CA GLN A 63 8.98 -15.86 -33.20
C GLN A 63 10.06 -15.87 -32.12
N LEU A 64 11.27 -16.26 -32.51
CA LEU A 64 12.44 -16.15 -31.62
C LEU A 64 12.79 -14.68 -31.44
N VAL A 65 12.81 -14.22 -30.19
CA VAL A 65 13.30 -12.93 -29.76
C VAL A 65 14.68 -13.14 -29.16
N ALA A 66 15.71 -12.62 -29.83
CA ALA A 66 17.07 -12.71 -29.35
C ALA A 66 17.29 -11.78 -28.14
N TYR A 67 17.95 -12.29 -27.11
CA TYR A 67 18.24 -11.57 -25.88
C TYR A 67 18.99 -10.25 -26.14
N ASN A 68 20.04 -10.32 -26.96
CA ASN A 68 20.89 -9.16 -27.25
C ASN A 68 20.15 -8.05 -28.00
N ASP A 69 19.18 -8.41 -28.85
CA ASP A 69 18.38 -7.44 -29.58
C ASP A 69 17.42 -6.70 -28.63
N ALA A 70 16.74 -7.45 -27.76
CA ALA A 70 15.85 -6.88 -26.76
C ALA A 70 16.63 -6.03 -25.74
N LEU A 71 17.82 -6.46 -25.34
CA LEU A 71 18.72 -5.69 -24.49
C LEU A 71 19.14 -4.37 -25.16
N GLY A 72 19.57 -4.43 -26.43
CA GLY A 72 19.92 -3.25 -27.21
C GLY A 72 18.75 -2.27 -27.35
N TYR A 73 17.54 -2.79 -27.58
CA TYR A 73 16.31 -1.99 -27.60
C TYR A 73 16.04 -1.30 -26.25
N PHE A 74 16.11 -2.07 -25.15
CA PHE A 74 15.91 -1.54 -23.81
C PHE A 74 16.92 -0.42 -23.49
N GLN A 75 18.20 -0.62 -23.81
CA GLN A 75 19.25 0.38 -23.62
C GLN A 75 19.00 1.64 -24.45
N ALA A 76 18.62 1.50 -25.72
CA ALA A 76 18.32 2.64 -26.58
C ALA A 76 17.18 3.50 -25.99
N LYS A 77 16.14 2.87 -25.44
CA LYS A 77 15.00 3.55 -24.81
C LYS A 77 15.35 4.17 -23.44
N ASN A 78 16.28 3.57 -22.71
CA ASN A 78 16.71 4.02 -21.38
C ASN A 78 18.09 4.72 -21.36
N SER A 79 18.60 5.10 -22.54
CA SER A 79 19.90 5.76 -22.73
C SER A 79 20.10 6.93 -21.78
N GLY A 80 21.19 6.87 -21.01
CA GLY A 80 21.59 7.85 -19.99
C GLY A 80 21.18 7.54 -18.54
N ALA A 81 20.35 6.52 -18.29
CA ALA A 81 19.86 6.20 -16.95
C ALA A 81 20.42 4.90 -16.34
N ILE A 82 20.77 3.90 -17.16
CA ILE A 82 21.21 2.57 -16.69
C ILE A 82 22.29 2.02 -17.64
N SER A 83 23.44 1.62 -17.11
CA SER A 83 24.51 0.93 -17.88
C SER A 83 24.21 -0.57 -18.07
N ASP A 84 24.84 -1.20 -19.06
CA ASP A 84 24.74 -2.64 -19.36
C ASP A 84 24.99 -3.50 -18.13
N ALA A 85 26.10 -3.25 -17.42
CA ALA A 85 26.45 -3.98 -16.21
C ALA A 85 25.41 -3.76 -15.08
N GLN A 86 24.78 -2.58 -15.00
CA GLN A 86 23.70 -2.35 -14.03
C GLN A 86 22.43 -3.10 -14.43
N PHE A 87 22.03 -3.05 -15.70
CA PHE A 87 20.87 -3.79 -16.19
C PHE A 87 21.06 -5.31 -16.03
N MET A 88 22.20 -5.87 -16.42
CA MET A 88 22.50 -7.29 -16.25
C MET A 88 22.37 -7.73 -14.79
N ARG A 89 22.89 -6.94 -13.86
CA ARG A 89 22.74 -7.21 -12.42
C ARG A 89 21.28 -7.14 -11.96
N ILE A 90 20.49 -6.24 -12.53
CA ILE A 90 19.06 -6.15 -12.26
C ILE A 90 18.35 -7.38 -12.82
N ALA A 91 18.52 -7.68 -14.11
CA ALA A 91 17.93 -8.83 -14.80
C ALA A 91 18.24 -10.15 -14.09
N GLN A 92 19.49 -10.38 -13.68
CA GLN A 92 19.89 -11.57 -12.91
C GLN A 92 19.19 -11.68 -11.57
N LYS A 93 18.94 -10.56 -10.91
CA LYS A 93 18.25 -10.53 -9.62
C LYS A 93 16.76 -10.76 -9.74
N VAL A 94 16.12 -10.23 -10.79
CA VAL A 94 14.66 -10.29 -10.95
C VAL A 94 14.21 -11.56 -11.68
N ASN A 95 14.99 -12.04 -12.65
CA ASN A 95 14.68 -13.26 -13.40
C ASN A 95 15.96 -13.85 -14.05
N SER A 96 16.55 -14.88 -13.45
CA SER A 96 17.75 -15.55 -14.00
C SER A 96 17.54 -16.17 -15.39
N ASN A 97 16.31 -16.51 -15.75
CA ASN A 97 15.98 -17.07 -17.06
C ASN A 97 15.89 -16.01 -18.16
N SER A 98 15.75 -14.74 -17.79
CA SER A 98 15.65 -13.61 -18.73
C SER A 98 16.92 -13.35 -19.54
N GLN A 99 18.03 -14.07 -19.26
CA GLN A 99 19.31 -13.95 -19.97
C GLN A 99 19.43 -14.86 -21.19
N ARG A 100 18.30 -15.32 -21.73
CA ARG A 100 18.24 -16.26 -22.85
C ARG A 100 17.27 -15.75 -23.89
N ASP A 101 17.42 -16.25 -25.12
CA ASP A 101 16.45 -15.99 -26.17
C ASP A 101 15.10 -16.62 -25.78
N GLU A 102 14.02 -15.94 -26.16
CA GLU A 102 12.66 -16.38 -25.82
C GLU A 102 11.84 -16.52 -27.11
N TYR A 103 11.02 -17.57 -27.18
CA TYR A 103 9.96 -17.63 -28.18
C TYR A 103 8.76 -16.83 -27.69
N VAL A 104 8.30 -15.90 -28.52
CA VAL A 104 7.22 -14.98 -28.16
C VAL A 104 6.17 -15.00 -29.26
N CYS A 105 4.92 -15.06 -28.86
CA CYS A 105 3.82 -14.78 -29.76
C CYS A 105 3.45 -13.31 -29.70
N ARG A 106 3.20 -12.70 -30.88
CA ARG A 106 2.72 -11.32 -31.00
C ARG A 106 1.51 -11.30 -31.91
N VAL A 107 0.39 -10.79 -31.41
CA VAL A 107 -0.89 -10.71 -32.13
C VAL A 107 -1.51 -9.32 -31.98
N ASP A 108 -2.29 -8.90 -32.98
CA ASP A 108 -3.12 -7.70 -32.91
C ASP A 108 -4.57 -8.10 -32.73
N VAL A 109 -5.22 -7.61 -31.68
CA VAL A 109 -6.61 -7.92 -31.36
C VAL A 109 -7.33 -6.62 -31.04
N SER A 110 -8.29 -6.22 -31.87
CA SER A 110 -9.15 -5.06 -31.63
C SER A 110 -8.40 -3.75 -31.33
N GLY A 111 -7.29 -3.50 -32.04
CA GLY A 111 -6.45 -2.31 -31.83
C GLY A 111 -5.50 -2.39 -30.63
N THR A 112 -5.47 -3.52 -29.93
CA THR A 112 -4.52 -3.84 -28.85
C THR A 112 -3.45 -4.79 -29.39
N LYS A 113 -2.18 -4.47 -29.16
CA LYS A 113 -1.08 -5.40 -29.37
C LYS A 113 -0.98 -6.31 -28.16
N LEU A 114 -0.89 -7.61 -28.36
CA LEU A 114 -0.69 -8.59 -27.30
C LEU A 114 0.59 -9.38 -27.59
N VAL A 115 1.41 -9.57 -26.57
CA VAL A 115 2.58 -10.45 -26.59
C VAL A 115 2.57 -11.38 -25.39
N TYR A 116 3.10 -12.59 -25.55
CA TYR A 116 3.24 -13.54 -24.45
C TYR A 116 4.36 -14.54 -24.74
N VAL A 117 4.94 -15.08 -23.67
CA VAL A 117 5.95 -16.14 -23.75
C VAL A 117 5.30 -17.41 -24.29
N ALA A 118 5.88 -17.99 -25.33
CA ALA A 118 5.34 -19.11 -26.10
C ALA A 118 6.36 -20.25 -26.24
N ASP A 119 5.87 -21.43 -26.61
CA ASP A 119 6.73 -22.56 -26.93
C ASP A 119 7.25 -22.47 -28.38
N PRO A 120 8.39 -23.10 -28.71
CA PRO A 120 8.89 -23.15 -30.08
C PRO A 120 7.85 -23.76 -31.03
N GLY A 121 7.51 -23.02 -32.10
CA GLY A 121 6.53 -23.47 -33.10
C GLY A 121 5.06 -23.35 -32.68
N GLU A 122 4.76 -22.79 -31.50
CA GLU A 122 3.40 -22.55 -31.04
C GLU A 122 2.64 -21.62 -32.02
N ALA A 123 1.37 -21.93 -32.29
CA ALA A 123 0.49 -21.07 -33.07
C ALA A 123 0.00 -19.87 -32.24
N CYS A 124 0.21 -18.66 -32.74
CA CYS A 124 -0.12 -17.46 -32.00
C CYS A 124 -1.63 -17.17 -32.02
N SER A 125 -2.19 -16.88 -30.84
CA SER A 125 -3.61 -16.60 -30.65
C SER A 125 -3.83 -15.55 -29.56
N SER A 126 -5.08 -15.14 -29.32
CA SER A 126 -5.43 -14.27 -28.21
C SER A 126 -5.54 -14.99 -26.85
N ASN A 127 -5.28 -16.30 -26.80
CA ASN A 127 -5.45 -17.13 -25.60
C ASN A 127 -4.16 -17.15 -24.76
N TYR A 128 -3.86 -16.01 -24.11
CA TYR A 128 -2.66 -15.85 -23.29
C TYR A 128 -2.84 -16.26 -21.82
N ASP A 129 -4.07 -16.52 -21.37
CA ASP A 129 -4.45 -16.69 -19.96
C ASP A 129 -3.84 -17.93 -19.30
N SER A 130 -3.35 -18.89 -20.09
CA SER A 130 -2.57 -20.06 -19.65
C SER A 130 -1.07 -19.79 -19.51
N LYS A 131 -0.58 -18.64 -19.97
CA LYS A 131 0.85 -18.32 -19.99
C LYS A 131 1.30 -17.71 -18.67
N SER A 132 2.57 -17.90 -18.34
CA SER A 132 3.17 -17.33 -17.12
C SER A 132 3.27 -15.81 -17.19
N MET A 133 3.53 -15.27 -18.38
CA MET A 133 3.72 -13.84 -18.64
C MET A 133 3.12 -13.42 -19.97
N ALA A 134 2.42 -12.28 -19.94
CA ALA A 134 1.91 -11.61 -21.13
C ALA A 134 1.96 -10.09 -20.95
N MET A 135 1.94 -9.36 -22.05
CA MET A 135 1.92 -7.90 -22.05
C MET A 135 1.02 -7.41 -23.17
N SER A 136 0.27 -6.34 -22.91
CA SER A 136 -0.55 -5.68 -23.92
C SER A 136 -0.23 -4.20 -24.05
N GLN A 137 -0.44 -3.66 -25.25
CA GLN A 137 -0.30 -2.24 -25.55
C GLN A 137 -1.52 -1.73 -26.31
N LYS A 138 -2.17 -0.69 -25.78
CA LYS A 138 -3.29 0.02 -26.40
C LYS A 138 -3.03 1.53 -26.30
N GLY A 139 -2.65 2.16 -27.42
CA GLY A 139 -2.18 3.54 -27.41
C GLY A 139 -0.95 3.72 -26.50
N SER A 140 -1.02 4.64 -25.54
CA SER A 140 0.01 4.89 -24.52
C SER A 140 -0.01 3.90 -23.35
N LYS A 141 -1.10 3.14 -23.18
CA LYS A 141 -1.27 2.21 -22.07
C LYS A 141 -0.53 0.91 -22.34
N LEU A 142 0.33 0.54 -21.40
CA LEU A 142 0.97 -0.77 -21.31
C LEU A 142 0.38 -1.54 -20.13
N THR A 143 0.03 -2.80 -20.33
CA THR A 143 -0.45 -3.68 -19.26
C THR A 143 0.42 -4.93 -19.20
N PHE A 144 0.98 -5.21 -18.04
CA PHE A 144 1.75 -6.39 -17.70
C PHE A 144 0.84 -7.41 -17.03
N PHE A 145 1.01 -8.67 -17.38
CA PHE A 145 0.27 -9.78 -16.82
C PHE A 145 1.24 -10.85 -16.36
N ARG A 146 1.02 -11.32 -15.13
CA ARG A 146 1.69 -12.47 -14.58
C ARG A 146 0.69 -13.43 -13.97
N ARG A 147 0.92 -14.72 -14.20
CA ARG A 147 0.17 -15.81 -13.59
C ARG A 147 1.08 -16.59 -12.64
N TRP A 148 0.58 -16.81 -11.43
CA TRP A 148 1.17 -17.71 -10.45
C TRP A 148 0.14 -18.75 -10.03
N ASP A 149 0.43 -20.01 -10.34
CA ASP A 149 -0.37 -21.13 -9.85
C ASP A 149 0.41 -21.81 -8.72
N PHE A 150 0.05 -21.50 -7.46
CA PHE A 150 0.59 -22.22 -6.30
C PHE A 150 -0.04 -23.63 -6.17
N ASP A 151 -1.23 -23.80 -6.73
CA ASP A 151 -2.00 -25.03 -6.84
C ASP A 151 -2.78 -24.98 -8.17
N PRO A 152 -2.95 -26.09 -8.91
CA PRO A 152 -3.80 -26.17 -10.10
C PRO A 152 -5.22 -25.58 -9.94
N THR A 153 -5.72 -25.52 -8.71
CA THR A 153 -7.05 -25.01 -8.34
C THR A 153 -7.06 -23.56 -7.89
N GLN A 154 -5.88 -22.94 -7.71
CA GLN A 154 -5.72 -21.59 -7.20
C GLN A 154 -4.83 -20.76 -8.13
N SER A 155 -5.42 -20.27 -9.21
CA SER A 155 -4.76 -19.29 -10.07
C SER A 155 -4.77 -17.91 -9.41
N HIS A 156 -3.59 -17.31 -9.37
CA HIS A 156 -3.34 -15.96 -8.91
C HIS A 156 -2.81 -15.14 -10.08
N PHE A 157 -3.33 -13.93 -10.22
CA PHE A 157 -2.96 -13.03 -11.30
C PHE A 157 -2.52 -11.70 -10.73
N ASP A 158 -1.40 -11.22 -11.24
CA ASP A 158 -0.83 -9.92 -10.93
C ASP A 158 -0.79 -9.12 -12.23
N ILE A 159 -1.64 -8.10 -12.30
CA ILE A 159 -1.83 -7.28 -13.49
C ILE A 159 -1.44 -5.86 -13.14
N GLN A 160 -0.49 -5.29 -13.86
CA GLN A 160 -0.13 -3.89 -13.67
C GLN A 160 -0.32 -3.13 -14.95
N SER A 161 -0.79 -1.89 -14.87
CA SER A 161 -0.82 -1.03 -16.03
C SER A 161 -0.13 0.30 -15.77
N TYR A 162 0.46 0.82 -16.84
CA TYR A 162 1.05 2.14 -16.92
C TYR A 162 0.45 2.84 -18.12
N ASP A 163 -0.24 3.96 -17.89
CA ASP A 163 -0.77 4.82 -18.93
C ASP A 163 -0.21 6.23 -18.77
N LYS A 164 0.47 6.70 -19.82
CA LYS A 164 1.02 8.05 -19.87
C LYS A 164 0.12 8.94 -20.72
N GLY A 165 -0.74 9.70 -20.05
CA GLY A 165 -1.49 10.78 -20.66
C GLY A 165 -0.63 12.00 -20.99
N ALA A 166 -1.25 13.04 -21.54
CA ALA A 166 -0.57 14.31 -21.84
C ALA A 166 -0.09 15.03 -20.57
N ASP A 167 -0.93 15.04 -19.53
CA ASP A 167 -0.71 15.81 -18.29
C ASP A 167 -0.69 14.95 -17.02
N SER A 168 -0.87 13.63 -17.16
CA SER A 168 -0.90 12.70 -16.02
C SER A 168 -0.32 11.33 -16.37
N GLU A 169 0.18 10.64 -15.35
CA GLU A 169 0.61 9.25 -15.40
C GLU A 169 -0.27 8.44 -14.47
N THR A 170 -0.99 7.46 -15.02
CA THR A 170 -1.83 6.54 -14.25
C THR A 170 -1.14 5.20 -14.13
N LEU A 171 -0.99 4.73 -12.90
CA LEU A 171 -0.45 3.43 -12.57
C LEU A 171 -1.56 2.62 -11.90
N THR A 172 -1.78 1.39 -12.36
CA THR A 172 -2.69 0.45 -11.69
C THR A 172 -1.96 -0.83 -11.33
N LEU A 173 -2.38 -1.43 -10.22
CA LEU A 173 -1.94 -2.73 -9.76
C LEU A 173 -3.17 -3.50 -9.31
N ASP A 174 -3.41 -4.63 -9.92
CA ASP A 174 -4.48 -5.54 -9.57
C ASP A 174 -3.91 -6.90 -9.22
N TYR A 175 -4.21 -7.36 -8.02
CA TYR A 175 -3.95 -8.73 -7.61
C TYR A 175 -5.28 -9.43 -7.44
N VAL A 176 -5.50 -10.52 -8.17
CA VAL A 176 -6.75 -11.28 -8.12
C VAL A 176 -6.50 -12.77 -8.03
N LEU A 177 -7.29 -13.45 -7.20
CA LEU A 177 -7.21 -14.90 -7.02
C LEU A 177 -8.61 -15.49 -6.87
N LYS A 178 -8.74 -16.79 -7.18
CA LYS A 178 -9.99 -17.50 -7.03
C LYS A 178 -10.07 -18.21 -5.69
N TYR A 179 -10.97 -17.76 -4.83
CA TYR A 179 -11.23 -18.36 -3.52
C TYR A 179 -12.68 -18.83 -3.44
N GLN A 180 -12.89 -20.12 -3.15
CA GLN A 180 -14.22 -20.73 -3.06
C GLN A 180 -15.13 -20.40 -4.27
N GLY A 181 -14.54 -20.41 -5.48
CA GLY A 181 -15.24 -20.13 -6.73
C GLY A 181 -15.45 -18.65 -7.04
N ARG A 182 -15.07 -17.72 -6.16
CA ARG A 182 -15.21 -16.26 -6.33
C ARG A 182 -13.87 -15.58 -6.55
N TRP A 183 -13.87 -14.50 -7.33
CA TRP A 183 -12.70 -13.62 -7.45
C TRP A 183 -12.63 -12.73 -6.23
N ILE A 184 -11.48 -12.77 -5.56
CA ILE A 184 -11.11 -11.87 -4.46
C ILE A 184 -9.78 -11.22 -4.80
N GLY A 185 -9.43 -10.13 -4.14
CA GLY A 185 -8.20 -9.43 -4.46
C GLY A 185 -8.16 -7.97 -4.06
N SER A 186 -7.22 -7.25 -4.66
CA SER A 186 -7.05 -5.82 -4.48
C SER A 186 -6.79 -5.11 -5.81
N SER A 187 -7.27 -3.88 -5.92
CA SER A 187 -7.08 -2.99 -7.05
C SER A 187 -6.57 -1.65 -6.53
N VAL A 188 -5.40 -1.24 -6.97
CA VAL A 188 -4.73 0.01 -6.61
C VAL A 188 -4.68 0.91 -7.83
N ARG A 189 -4.89 2.20 -7.61
CA ARG A 189 -4.69 3.24 -8.60
C ARG A 189 -3.88 4.39 -8.00
N VAL A 190 -2.81 4.76 -8.69
CA VAL A 190 -2.01 5.95 -8.40
C VAL A 190 -1.97 6.81 -9.65
N ILE A 191 -2.56 8.01 -9.59
CA ILE A 191 -2.45 9.01 -10.65
C ILE A 191 -1.48 10.08 -10.18
N LYS A 192 -0.40 10.25 -10.93
CA LYS A 192 0.53 11.36 -10.78
C LYS A 192 0.19 12.44 -11.79
N GLY A 193 -0.22 13.60 -11.29
CA GLY A 193 -0.51 14.78 -12.10
C GLY A 193 0.41 15.94 -11.74
N GLN A 194 -0.04 17.13 -12.08
CA GLN A 194 0.57 18.38 -11.66
C GLN A 194 -0.50 19.44 -11.41
N THR A 195 -0.21 20.39 -10.53
CA THR A 195 -1.06 21.56 -10.29
C THR A 195 -0.21 22.82 -10.19
N ALA A 196 -0.78 23.95 -10.57
CA ALA A 196 -0.16 25.25 -10.36
C ALA A 196 -0.51 25.77 -8.96
N LEU A 197 0.48 26.32 -8.25
CA LEU A 197 0.24 26.93 -6.95
C LEU A 197 -0.26 28.36 -7.10
N SER A 198 -1.11 28.81 -6.17
CA SER A 198 -1.56 30.22 -6.09
C SER A 198 -0.40 31.20 -5.94
N ALA A 199 0.68 30.80 -5.25
CA ALA A 199 1.91 31.56 -5.09
C ALA A 199 2.87 31.47 -6.30
N GLY A 200 2.49 30.71 -7.34
CA GLY A 200 3.32 30.44 -8.51
C GLY A 200 4.11 29.15 -8.41
N GLY A 201 4.50 28.61 -9.57
CA GLY A 201 5.17 27.31 -9.70
C GLY A 201 4.20 26.17 -9.98
N ILE A 202 4.76 25.05 -10.43
CA ILE A 202 4.03 23.82 -10.74
C ILE A 202 4.61 22.71 -9.87
N VAL A 203 3.72 21.99 -9.16
CA VAL A 203 4.10 20.89 -8.28
C VAL A 203 3.41 19.59 -8.71
N PRO A 204 4.04 18.43 -8.49
CA PRO A 204 3.38 17.16 -8.73
C PRO A 204 2.23 16.93 -7.75
N THR A 205 1.17 16.29 -8.22
CA THR A 205 0.03 15.84 -7.41
C THR A 205 -0.08 14.33 -7.44
N PHE A 206 -0.66 13.76 -6.38
CA PHE A 206 -0.91 12.33 -6.22
C PHE A 206 -2.37 12.08 -5.87
N ASP A 207 -3.06 11.26 -6.66
CA ASP A 207 -4.38 10.71 -6.36
C ASP A 207 -4.20 9.20 -6.17
N VAL A 208 -4.38 8.74 -4.93
CA VAL A 208 -4.18 7.35 -4.52
C VAL A 208 -5.50 6.79 -4.04
N ALA A 209 -5.86 5.61 -4.57
CA ALA A 209 -6.98 4.84 -4.10
C ALA A 209 -6.67 3.33 -4.13
N GLN A 210 -7.20 2.59 -3.18
CA GLN A 210 -7.12 1.13 -3.16
C GLN A 210 -8.46 0.54 -2.74
N PHE A 211 -8.96 -0.38 -3.55
CA PHE A 211 -10.07 -1.25 -3.20
C PHE A 211 -9.55 -2.64 -2.88
N GLN A 212 -10.02 -3.24 -1.79
CA GLN A 212 -9.77 -4.63 -1.45
C GLN A 212 -11.10 -5.34 -1.25
N TYR A 213 -11.19 -6.58 -1.74
CA TYR A 213 -12.31 -7.46 -1.51
C TYR A 213 -11.79 -8.84 -1.10
N SER A 214 -12.14 -9.27 0.09
CA SER A 214 -11.71 -10.54 0.68
C SER A 214 -12.78 -11.63 0.57
N GLY A 215 -13.93 -11.34 -0.08
CA GLY A 215 -15.06 -12.26 -0.15
C GLY A 215 -15.89 -12.28 1.14
N PRO A 216 -16.90 -13.16 1.25
CA PRO A 216 -17.64 -13.36 2.50
C PRO A 216 -16.78 -14.07 3.56
N LYS A 217 -17.22 -14.00 4.82
CA LYS A 217 -16.62 -14.77 5.92
C LYS A 217 -16.52 -16.26 5.55
N SER A 218 -15.37 -16.87 5.82
CA SER A 218 -15.15 -18.30 5.58
C SER A 218 -14.51 -18.96 6.81
N GLY A 219 -15.33 -19.67 7.59
CA GLY A 219 -14.90 -20.26 8.86
C GLY A 219 -14.40 -19.19 9.83
N ILE A 220 -13.12 -19.26 10.19
CA ILE A 220 -12.45 -18.30 11.08
C ILE A 220 -11.91 -17.07 10.34
N VAL A 221 -11.90 -17.09 9.00
CA VAL A 221 -11.36 -15.99 8.19
C VAL A 221 -12.45 -14.94 7.99
N THR A 222 -12.17 -13.73 8.48
CA THR A 222 -13.03 -12.56 8.30
C THR A 222 -13.05 -12.17 6.82
N GLY A 223 -14.25 -11.96 6.29
CA GLY A 223 -14.47 -11.48 4.94
C GLY A 223 -14.65 -9.95 4.91
N GLY A 224 -15.00 -9.43 3.74
CA GLY A 224 -15.41 -8.04 3.58
C GLY A 224 -14.78 -7.33 2.40
N GLU A 225 -14.85 -6.01 2.46
CA GLU A 225 -14.23 -5.10 1.49
C GLU A 225 -13.72 -3.84 2.20
N SER A 226 -12.77 -3.15 1.57
CA SER A 226 -12.32 -1.84 2.02
C SER A 226 -11.97 -0.95 0.84
N LEU A 227 -12.22 0.36 1.01
CA LEU A 227 -11.78 1.38 0.06
C LEU A 227 -10.99 2.47 0.80
N LEU A 228 -9.70 2.57 0.48
CA LEU A 228 -8.85 3.70 0.83
C LEU A 228 -8.95 4.78 -0.25
N TYR A 229 -9.14 6.03 0.16
CA TYR A 229 -9.10 7.19 -0.74
C TYR A 229 -8.88 8.51 0.01
N SER A 230 -8.55 9.55 -0.75
CA SER A 230 -8.71 10.95 -0.34
C SER A 230 -9.74 11.64 -1.24
N ASP A 231 -10.35 12.71 -0.74
CA ASP A 231 -11.41 13.43 -1.46
C ASP A 231 -10.89 14.13 -2.72
N LYS A 232 -9.65 14.58 -2.67
CA LYS A 232 -8.94 15.24 -3.77
C LYS A 232 -7.49 14.75 -3.83
N PRO A 233 -6.84 14.84 -5.00
CA PRO A 233 -5.39 14.70 -5.11
C PRO A 233 -4.66 15.59 -4.09
N TYR A 234 -3.46 15.17 -3.70
CA TYR A 234 -2.63 15.95 -2.77
C TYR A 234 -1.25 16.28 -3.36
N PHE A 235 -0.65 17.36 -2.88
CA PHE A 235 0.73 17.75 -3.20
C PHE A 235 1.53 18.02 -1.92
N ILE A 236 2.84 18.12 -2.03
CA ILE A 236 3.75 18.37 -0.91
C ILE A 236 4.65 19.55 -1.26
N THR A 237 4.69 20.56 -0.39
CA THR A 237 5.68 21.63 -0.39
C THR A 237 6.18 21.85 1.05
N ASP A 238 7.19 22.70 1.21
CA ASP A 238 7.67 23.05 2.56
C ASP A 238 6.66 23.96 3.29
N ASN A 239 5.90 24.76 2.55
CA ASN A 239 4.92 25.69 3.08
C ASN A 239 3.50 25.10 3.09
N THR A 240 3.01 24.74 4.28
CA THR A 240 1.69 24.12 4.45
C THR A 240 0.51 25.02 4.12
N SER A 241 0.72 26.34 3.96
CA SER A 241 -0.32 27.28 3.53
C SER A 241 -0.46 27.35 2.01
N ASP A 242 0.39 26.67 1.24
CA ASP A 242 0.29 26.66 -0.21
C ASP A 242 -1.03 26.02 -0.65
N THR A 243 -1.64 26.60 -1.68
CA THR A 243 -2.91 26.12 -2.25
C THR A 243 -2.78 25.95 -3.76
N ALA A 244 -3.48 24.95 -4.31
CA ALA A 244 -3.64 24.81 -5.75
C ALA A 244 -4.50 25.97 -6.28
N ALA A 245 -4.04 26.63 -7.34
CA ALA A 245 -4.68 27.82 -7.91
C ALA A 245 -6.11 27.59 -8.40
N ASP A 246 -6.41 26.35 -8.81
CA ASP A 246 -7.72 25.90 -9.30
C ASP A 246 -8.50 25.07 -8.26
N GLY A 247 -7.96 24.88 -7.05
CA GLY A 247 -8.54 24.04 -6.01
C GLY A 247 -8.62 22.54 -6.35
N SER A 248 -7.87 22.09 -7.36
CA SER A 248 -7.84 20.69 -7.83
C SER A 248 -7.16 19.73 -6.86
N ALA A 249 -6.26 20.23 -6.01
CA ALA A 249 -5.51 19.44 -5.05
C ALA A 249 -5.33 20.18 -3.72
N SER A 250 -5.13 19.42 -2.64
CA SER A 250 -4.85 19.95 -1.31
C SER A 250 -3.37 19.74 -0.96
N HIS A 251 -2.80 20.64 -0.16
CA HIS A 251 -1.51 20.35 0.47
C HIS A 251 -1.68 19.12 1.38
N LEU A 252 -0.66 18.24 1.48
CA LEU A 252 -0.73 16.99 2.25
C LEU A 252 -1.17 17.21 3.70
N ALA A 253 -0.67 18.27 4.34
CA ALA A 253 -1.05 18.66 5.71
C ALA A 253 -2.52 19.09 5.88
N SER A 254 -3.27 19.22 4.78
CA SER A 254 -4.70 19.52 4.75
C SER A 254 -5.50 18.42 4.05
N THR A 255 -4.88 17.28 3.80
CA THR A 255 -5.52 16.11 3.19
C THR A 255 -6.03 15.18 4.28
N VAL A 256 -7.25 14.69 4.06
CA VAL A 256 -7.87 13.64 4.86
C VAL A 256 -7.84 12.35 4.07
N PHE A 257 -7.31 11.28 4.67
CA PHE A 257 -7.34 9.94 4.10
C PHE A 257 -8.43 9.13 4.79
N ASN A 258 -9.38 8.64 4.01
CA ASN A 258 -10.50 7.84 4.49
C ASN A 258 -10.28 6.38 4.10
N THR A 259 -10.48 5.46 5.04
CA THR A 259 -10.65 4.04 4.75
C THR A 259 -12.05 3.65 5.14
N PHE A 260 -12.86 3.24 4.17
CA PHE A 260 -14.23 2.79 4.39
C PHE A 260 -14.30 1.28 4.20
N GLY A 261 -14.42 0.54 5.30
CA GLY A 261 -14.45 -0.92 5.32
C GLY A 261 -15.83 -1.48 5.64
N LEU A 262 -16.15 -2.61 5.02
CA LEU A 262 -17.16 -3.57 5.46
C LEU A 262 -16.42 -4.77 6.00
N MET A 263 -16.55 -5.06 7.29
CA MET A 263 -15.96 -6.23 7.91
C MET A 263 -17.04 -7.29 8.10
N ASP A 264 -16.91 -8.42 7.40
CA ASP A 264 -17.78 -9.59 7.56
C ASP A 264 -17.16 -10.56 8.57
N GLY A 265 -17.37 -10.24 9.85
CA GLY A 265 -16.79 -10.94 11.00
C GLY A 265 -17.52 -10.62 12.30
N GLU A 266 -17.19 -11.33 13.37
CA GLU A 266 -17.70 -10.96 14.69
C GLU A 266 -17.00 -9.68 15.17
N TYR A 267 -17.78 -8.73 15.69
CA TYR A 267 -17.25 -7.52 16.31
C TYR A 267 -17.73 -7.43 17.75
N ARG A 268 -16.80 -7.21 18.69
CA ARG A 268 -17.06 -7.09 20.12
C ARG A 268 -16.38 -5.83 20.65
N GLY A 269 -17.04 -4.70 20.47
CA GLY A 269 -16.60 -3.40 20.98
C GLY A 269 -17.36 -2.97 22.23
N ARG A 270 -17.25 -1.68 22.57
CA ARG A 270 -17.81 -1.12 23.80
C ARG A 270 -19.33 -1.00 23.72
N ASN A 271 -19.83 -0.47 22.61
CA ASN A 271 -21.24 -0.20 22.37
C ASN A 271 -21.82 -1.09 21.27
N VAL A 272 -20.97 -1.64 20.38
CA VAL A 272 -21.40 -2.55 19.32
C VAL A 272 -20.90 -3.96 19.61
N ASN A 273 -21.82 -4.91 19.71
CA ASN A 273 -21.50 -6.32 19.89
C ASN A 273 -22.40 -7.15 18.97
N THR A 274 -21.83 -7.70 17.90
CA THR A 274 -22.60 -8.35 16.84
C THR A 274 -21.81 -9.44 16.15
N THR A 275 -22.53 -10.43 15.64
CA THR A 275 -22.01 -11.47 14.73
C THR A 275 -22.28 -11.16 13.25
N LYS A 276 -22.97 -10.04 12.97
CA LYS A 276 -23.29 -9.56 11.62
C LYS A 276 -22.16 -8.67 11.09
N PRO A 277 -22.08 -8.47 9.76
CA PRO A 277 -21.15 -7.52 9.18
C PRO A 277 -21.34 -6.10 9.73
N VAL A 278 -20.23 -5.42 9.95
CA VAL A 278 -20.16 -4.03 10.42
C VAL A 278 -19.43 -3.16 9.41
N TYR A 279 -19.77 -1.87 9.37
CA TYR A 279 -18.87 -0.89 8.77
C TYR A 279 -17.77 -0.55 9.77
N TRP A 280 -16.52 -0.63 9.31
CA TRP A 280 -15.34 -0.18 10.03
C TRP A 280 -14.72 0.94 9.20
N VAL A 281 -14.77 2.16 9.73
CA VAL A 281 -14.34 3.37 9.02
C VAL A 281 -13.21 4.03 9.79
N SER A 282 -12.15 4.44 9.09
CA SER A 282 -11.09 5.26 9.66
C SER A 282 -10.85 6.53 8.85
N ARG A 283 -10.38 7.56 9.55
CA ARG A 283 -10.06 8.88 9.01
C ARG A 283 -8.74 9.34 9.60
N ASP A 284 -7.78 9.62 8.71
CA ASP A 284 -6.45 10.09 9.07
C ASP A 284 -6.27 11.54 8.61
N TYR A 285 -5.89 12.40 9.55
CA TYR A 285 -5.42 13.75 9.26
C TYR A 285 -3.90 13.76 9.27
N VAL A 286 -3.28 14.37 8.27
CA VAL A 286 -1.82 14.49 8.24
C VAL A 286 -1.42 15.88 8.73
N LYS A 287 -0.45 15.96 9.64
CA LYS A 287 0.14 17.25 10.08
C LYS A 287 1.64 17.26 9.80
N GLN A 288 2.16 18.46 9.50
CA GLN A 288 3.60 18.69 9.41
C GLN A 288 4.11 19.08 10.79
N TYR A 289 5.14 18.39 11.26
CA TYR A 289 5.80 18.63 12.53
C TYR A 289 7.23 19.10 12.30
N THR A 290 7.72 19.95 13.20
CA THR A 290 9.14 20.33 13.24
C THR A 290 9.84 19.42 14.23
N LEU A 291 10.87 18.73 13.79
CA LEU A 291 11.67 17.84 14.62
C LEU A 291 12.71 18.63 15.43
N GLU A 292 13.32 17.98 16.42
CA GLU A 292 14.34 18.60 17.28
C GLU A 292 15.53 19.17 16.49
N ASN A 293 15.88 18.55 15.36
CA ASN A 293 16.95 19.01 14.47
C ASN A 293 16.48 20.06 13.43
N SER A 294 15.27 20.62 13.59
CA SER A 294 14.61 21.55 12.66
C SER A 294 14.14 20.97 11.32
N ASP A 295 14.33 19.67 11.07
CA ASP A 295 13.74 19.01 9.91
C ASP A 295 12.22 18.96 10.01
N LYS A 296 11.55 18.79 8.87
CA LYS A 296 10.10 18.63 8.79
C LYS A 296 9.73 17.18 8.56
N ALA A 297 8.73 16.69 9.29
CA ALA A 297 8.17 15.36 9.12
C ALA A 297 6.65 15.41 9.06
N TYR A 298 6.06 14.45 8.37
CA TYR A 298 4.61 14.29 8.27
C TYR A 298 4.17 13.04 9.00
N PHE A 299 3.30 13.21 10.00
CA PHE A 299 2.68 12.10 10.74
C PHE A 299 1.16 12.24 10.72
N VAL A 300 0.47 11.11 10.86
CA VAL A 300 -0.97 11.13 11.12
C VAL A 300 -1.21 11.71 12.52
N SER A 301 -1.98 12.78 12.59
CA SER A 301 -2.50 13.36 13.82
C SER A 301 -3.85 12.73 14.11
N ASP A 302 -4.06 12.32 15.36
CA ASP A 302 -5.37 11.93 15.87
C ASP A 302 -6.15 10.95 14.94
N PRO A 303 -5.57 9.78 14.57
CA PRO A 303 -6.28 8.81 13.75
C PRO A 303 -7.64 8.48 14.36
N GLN A 304 -8.70 8.55 13.55
CA GLN A 304 -10.06 8.30 14.00
C GLN A 304 -10.54 6.94 13.53
N SER A 305 -11.38 6.31 14.34
CA SER A 305 -12.05 5.05 14.00
C SER A 305 -13.51 5.09 14.41
N PHE A 306 -14.34 4.43 13.61
CA PHE A 306 -15.78 4.33 13.81
C PHE A 306 -16.27 2.95 13.39
N VAL A 307 -17.10 2.33 14.24
CA VAL A 307 -17.72 1.03 13.96
C VAL A 307 -19.23 1.10 14.22
N ILE A 308 -20.01 0.62 13.25
CA ILE A 308 -21.46 0.50 13.34
C ILE A 308 -21.96 -0.71 12.55
N ASP A 309 -23.10 -1.25 12.95
CA ASP A 309 -23.83 -2.25 12.15
C ASP A 309 -24.14 -1.73 10.74
N THR A 310 -24.22 -2.64 9.77
CA THR A 310 -24.43 -2.30 8.34
C THR A 310 -25.78 -1.66 8.02
N SER A 311 -26.78 -1.77 8.90
CA SER A 311 -28.01 -0.98 8.81
C SER A 311 -27.78 0.52 9.02
N MET A 312 -26.62 0.92 9.57
CA MET A 312 -26.32 2.28 10.00
C MET A 312 -27.38 2.85 10.97
N THR A 313 -27.93 1.97 11.82
CA THR A 313 -28.89 2.32 12.86
C THR A 313 -28.41 1.82 14.22
N GLY A 314 -28.75 2.54 15.29
CA GLY A 314 -28.43 2.14 16.65
C GLY A 314 -27.05 2.62 17.15
N PRO A 315 -26.48 1.96 18.17
CA PRO A 315 -25.24 2.38 18.80
C PRO A 315 -24.04 2.25 17.85
N SER A 316 -23.02 3.05 18.11
CA SER A 316 -21.74 3.01 17.42
C SER A 316 -20.59 3.08 18.43
N ASP A 317 -19.43 2.56 18.01
CA ASP A 317 -18.16 2.85 18.66
C ASP A 317 -17.44 3.91 17.86
N SER A 318 -16.92 4.94 18.53
CA SER A 318 -15.98 5.87 17.93
C SER A 318 -14.87 6.19 18.91
N TRP A 319 -13.65 6.31 18.39
CA TRP A 319 -12.48 6.68 19.17
C TRP A 319 -11.42 7.36 18.31
N VAL A 320 -10.53 8.06 19.00
CA VAL A 320 -9.31 8.66 18.46
C VAL A 320 -8.13 7.98 19.16
N TRP A 321 -7.05 7.76 18.41
CA TRP A 321 -5.81 7.24 18.99
C TRP A 321 -5.11 8.34 19.79
N GLN A 322 -4.83 8.06 21.06
CA GLN A 322 -4.18 8.99 21.99
C GLN A 322 -3.21 8.22 22.90
N ASP A 323 -2.19 8.89 23.42
CA ASP A 323 -1.19 8.21 24.26
C ASP A 323 -1.63 8.08 25.72
N GLU A 324 -2.39 9.06 26.21
CA GLU A 324 -2.88 9.14 27.58
C GLU A 324 -4.41 9.23 27.55
N THR A 325 -5.06 8.49 28.44
CA THR A 325 -6.49 8.67 28.73
C THR A 325 -6.64 9.54 29.96
N LYS A 326 -7.76 10.27 30.08
CA LYS A 326 -8.01 11.09 31.27
C LYS A 326 -8.07 10.21 32.52
N TRP A 327 -7.29 10.57 33.54
CA TRP A 327 -7.30 9.94 34.87
C TRP A 327 -8.72 9.75 35.41
N ASP A 328 -9.07 8.52 35.79
CA ASP A 328 -10.31 8.18 36.49
C ASP A 328 -10.02 8.05 37.99
N PRO A 329 -10.27 9.10 38.79
CA PRO A 329 -9.97 9.09 40.22
C PRO A 329 -10.83 8.08 41.01
N ALA A 330 -11.95 7.60 40.47
CA ALA A 330 -12.78 6.59 41.13
C ALA A 330 -12.23 5.17 40.94
N LYS A 331 -11.49 4.92 39.85
CA LYS A 331 -10.81 3.64 39.59
C LYS A 331 -9.35 3.64 40.01
N GLY A 332 -8.79 4.82 40.31
CA GLY A 332 -7.38 4.96 40.69
C GLY A 332 -6.43 4.55 39.56
N THR A 333 -6.89 4.64 38.32
CA THR A 333 -6.15 4.24 37.12
C THR A 333 -6.41 5.25 36.00
N ASP A 334 -5.38 5.56 35.21
CA ASP A 334 -5.60 6.01 33.84
C ASP A 334 -6.19 4.82 33.09
N GLN A 335 -7.37 4.97 32.49
CA GLN A 335 -8.12 3.83 31.95
C GLN A 335 -7.38 3.06 30.84
N ALA A 336 -6.34 3.67 30.23
CA ALA A 336 -5.31 3.05 29.38
C ALA A 336 -4.31 4.15 28.93
N SER A 337 -3.18 4.36 29.61
CA SER A 337 -2.06 5.17 29.08
C SER A 337 -1.03 4.25 28.43
N GLY A 338 -1.39 3.72 27.25
CA GLY A 338 -0.61 2.73 26.51
C GLY A 338 0.38 3.32 25.49
N GLY A 339 0.27 4.63 25.22
CA GLY A 339 1.06 5.28 24.18
C GLY A 339 0.67 4.81 22.78
N ASP A 340 -0.65 4.68 22.55
CA ASP A 340 -1.21 4.09 21.34
C ASP A 340 -0.87 4.93 20.11
N TRP A 341 -0.83 6.26 20.21
CA TRP A 341 -0.48 7.12 19.07
C TRP A 341 1.00 6.97 18.69
N VAL A 342 1.93 7.01 19.66
CA VAL A 342 3.36 6.80 19.39
C VAL A 342 3.59 5.43 18.76
N SER A 343 2.94 4.40 19.31
CA SER A 343 3.00 3.04 18.78
C SER A 343 2.46 3.01 17.35
N HIS A 344 1.28 3.58 17.09
CA HIS A 344 0.68 3.66 15.77
C HIS A 344 1.58 4.38 14.75
N ALA A 345 2.06 5.58 15.10
CA ALA A 345 2.92 6.39 14.23
C ALA A 345 4.23 5.68 13.91
N PHE A 346 4.90 5.08 14.91
CA PHE A 346 6.16 4.37 14.72
C PHE A 346 5.97 3.10 13.88
N ASN A 347 5.02 2.25 14.26
CA ASN A 347 4.79 0.97 13.57
C ASN A 347 4.38 1.19 12.11
N ASN A 348 3.52 2.17 11.82
CA ASN A 348 3.08 2.44 10.46
C ASN A 348 4.11 3.18 9.61
N THR A 349 4.95 4.04 10.21
CA THR A 349 6.06 4.70 9.49
C THR A 349 7.03 3.68 8.90
N TYR A 350 7.20 2.54 9.58
CA TYR A 350 8.10 1.46 9.18
C TYR A 350 7.39 0.24 8.61
N ASN A 351 6.07 0.32 8.42
CA ASN A 351 5.29 -0.78 7.87
C ASN A 351 5.51 -2.09 8.66
N LEU A 352 5.64 -2.03 9.99
CA LEU A 352 6.02 -3.18 10.80
C LEU A 352 4.92 -4.25 10.84
N THR A 353 5.33 -5.53 10.75
CA THR A 353 4.46 -6.70 10.85
C THR A 353 4.95 -7.67 11.92
N GLY A 354 4.01 -8.44 12.50
CA GLY A 354 4.32 -9.37 13.58
C GLY A 354 4.46 -8.65 14.93
N LEU A 355 5.69 -8.42 15.39
CA LEU A 355 5.91 -7.63 16.60
C LEU A 355 5.73 -6.15 16.28
N SER A 356 4.72 -5.54 16.90
CA SER A 356 4.50 -4.08 16.87
C SER A 356 5.02 -3.48 18.17
N PRO A 357 6.20 -2.83 18.18
CA PRO A 357 6.70 -2.09 19.33
C PRO A 357 5.63 -1.23 20.01
N SER A 358 5.49 -1.40 21.33
CA SER A 358 4.72 -0.50 22.19
C SER A 358 5.51 0.77 22.49
N PHE A 359 4.87 1.77 23.11
CA PHE A 359 5.54 2.99 23.53
C PHE A 359 6.81 2.73 24.33
N CYS A 360 6.77 1.84 25.32
CA CYS A 360 7.94 1.56 26.16
C CYS A 360 9.08 0.90 25.39
N MET A 361 8.76 0.04 24.42
CA MET A 361 9.77 -0.52 23.51
C MET A 361 10.37 0.57 22.61
N ILE A 362 9.55 1.51 22.13
CA ILE A 362 10.01 2.66 21.33
C ILE A 362 10.87 3.60 22.19
N GLU A 363 10.53 3.78 23.48
CA GLU A 363 11.34 4.53 24.43
C GLU A 363 12.70 3.86 24.65
N ASP A 364 12.74 2.54 24.77
CA ASP A 364 13.98 1.77 24.84
C ASP A 364 14.83 1.94 23.57
N ILE A 365 14.21 1.88 22.38
CA ILE A 365 14.90 2.15 21.10
C ILE A 365 15.51 3.57 21.11
N ALA A 366 14.72 4.58 21.47
CA ALA A 366 15.16 5.97 21.49
C ALA A 366 16.34 6.21 22.46
N LYS A 367 16.34 5.51 23.60
CA LYS A 367 17.40 5.58 24.62
C LYS A 367 18.57 4.63 24.34
N GLY A 368 18.46 3.73 23.35
CA GLY A 368 19.46 2.70 23.07
C GLY A 368 19.57 1.63 24.16
N ARG A 369 18.46 1.33 24.84
CA ARG A 369 18.35 0.27 25.85
C ARG A 369 17.90 -1.05 25.20
N PRO A 370 18.04 -2.20 25.88
CA PRO A 370 17.50 -3.46 25.40
C PRO A 370 15.97 -3.39 25.23
N VAL A 371 15.50 -3.59 23.99
CA VAL A 371 14.08 -3.53 23.64
C VAL A 371 13.37 -4.76 24.16
N THR A 372 12.48 -4.60 25.13
CA THR A 372 11.90 -5.73 25.88
C THR A 372 10.38 -5.75 25.77
N ALA A 373 9.81 -6.92 25.46
CA ALA A 373 8.37 -7.18 25.61
C ALA A 373 8.14 -8.22 26.71
N TYR A 374 6.97 -8.19 27.34
CA TYR A 374 6.67 -9.03 28.50
C TYR A 374 5.55 -10.02 28.17
N TYR A 375 5.81 -11.31 28.39
CA TYR A 375 4.88 -12.40 28.08
C TYR A 375 4.70 -13.33 29.27
N THR A 376 3.55 -14.00 29.35
CA THR A 376 3.36 -15.11 30.28
C THR A 376 4.31 -16.26 29.94
N ALA A 377 4.57 -17.16 30.90
CA ALA A 377 5.49 -18.29 30.70
C ALA A 377 5.09 -19.20 29.51
N ASP A 378 3.78 -19.33 29.21
CA ASP A 378 3.26 -20.09 28.08
C ASP A 378 3.22 -19.29 26.77
N GLY A 379 3.62 -18.01 26.79
CA GLY A 379 3.65 -17.10 25.65
C GLY A 379 2.27 -16.68 25.13
N LYS A 380 1.17 -17.04 25.80
CA LYS A 380 -0.20 -16.75 25.33
C LYS A 380 -0.71 -15.40 25.77
N GLY A 381 -0.23 -14.89 26.89
CA GLY A 381 -0.52 -13.55 27.41
C GLY A 381 0.62 -12.59 27.12
N SER A 382 0.28 -11.34 26.84
CA SER A 382 1.23 -10.24 26.80
C SER A 382 0.83 -9.19 27.83
N TRP A 383 1.81 -8.49 28.38
CA TRP A 383 1.60 -7.36 29.27
C TRP A 383 2.32 -6.15 28.71
N LEU A 384 1.60 -5.03 28.70
CA LEU A 384 2.08 -3.75 28.19
C LEU A 384 2.25 -2.82 29.39
N PRO A 385 3.48 -2.41 29.72
CA PRO A 385 3.71 -1.41 30.76
C PRO A 385 3.00 -0.09 30.43
N SER A 386 2.62 0.64 31.47
CA SER A 386 2.16 2.03 31.33
C SER A 386 3.28 2.91 30.82
N ILE A 387 2.97 3.91 30.00
CA ILE A 387 3.96 4.89 29.52
C ILE A 387 4.63 5.68 30.66
N HIS A 388 3.97 5.78 31.83
CA HIS A 388 4.51 6.49 33.00
C HIS A 388 5.51 5.64 33.77
N ASP A 389 5.47 4.31 33.62
CA ASP A 389 6.41 3.39 34.23
C ASP A 389 6.71 2.20 33.31
N CYS A 390 7.56 2.46 32.32
CA CYS A 390 8.03 1.44 31.39
C CYS A 390 8.89 0.33 32.04
N LYS A 391 9.21 0.44 33.34
CA LYS A 391 10.00 -0.55 34.08
C LYS A 391 9.17 -1.42 35.01
N ALA A 392 7.89 -1.10 35.21
CA ALA A 392 6.98 -1.98 35.91
C ALA A 392 7.00 -3.37 35.26
N VAL A 393 6.73 -4.41 36.03
CA VAL A 393 6.51 -5.77 35.52
C VAL A 393 5.43 -6.41 36.37
N ASP A 394 4.33 -6.82 35.73
CA ASP A 394 3.24 -7.51 36.42
C ASP A 394 3.66 -8.95 36.78
N PRO A 395 3.36 -9.46 37.98
CA PRO A 395 3.73 -10.82 38.37
C PRO A 395 3.19 -11.87 37.38
N GLY A 396 4.05 -12.82 37.01
CA GLY A 396 3.71 -13.87 36.04
C GLY A 396 4.11 -13.56 34.60
N TYR A 397 4.62 -12.36 34.33
CA TYR A 397 5.19 -11.97 33.04
C TYR A 397 6.72 -11.93 33.06
N TYR A 398 7.34 -12.35 31.97
CA TYR A 398 8.78 -12.51 31.82
C TYR A 398 9.29 -11.71 30.62
N PRO A 399 10.48 -11.07 30.73
CA PRO A 399 11.03 -10.24 29.67
C PRO A 399 11.55 -11.09 28.52
N LYS A 400 11.27 -10.64 27.29
CA LYS A 400 11.84 -11.15 26.06
C LYS A 400 12.47 -9.99 25.30
N VAL A 401 13.77 -10.10 25.06
CA VAL A 401 14.55 -9.05 24.37
C VAL A 401 14.47 -9.24 22.86
N TYR A 402 14.27 -8.15 22.15
CA TYR A 402 14.23 -8.10 20.69
C TYR A 402 15.40 -7.28 20.17
N THR A 403 16.10 -7.84 19.20
CA THR A 403 17.18 -7.16 18.45
C THR A 403 16.72 -6.71 17.08
N HIS A 404 15.59 -7.24 16.60
CA HIS A 404 15.04 -6.93 15.28
C HIS A 404 13.51 -6.86 15.33
N VAL A 405 12.95 -6.07 14.42
CA VAL A 405 11.53 -6.07 14.04
C VAL A 405 11.40 -6.49 12.58
N THR A 406 10.22 -6.93 12.16
CA THR A 406 9.97 -7.34 10.77
C THR A 406 9.06 -6.31 10.10
N ASN A 407 9.34 -5.91 8.86
CA ASN A 407 8.44 -5.05 8.09
C ASN A 407 7.46 -5.85 7.21
N GLY A 408 6.56 -5.16 6.51
CA GLY A 408 5.60 -5.76 5.59
C GLY A 408 6.24 -6.54 4.46
N ASN A 409 7.48 -6.22 4.10
CA ASN A 409 8.25 -6.93 3.08
C ASN A 409 8.93 -8.20 3.62
N GLY A 410 8.79 -8.51 4.92
CA GLY A 410 9.44 -9.66 5.56
C GLY A 410 10.91 -9.40 5.91
N GLU A 411 11.38 -8.17 5.77
CA GLU A 411 12.75 -7.78 6.08
C GLU A 411 12.92 -7.60 7.59
N LYS A 412 14.04 -8.11 8.13
CA LYS A 412 14.42 -7.91 9.52
C LYS A 412 15.19 -6.60 9.65
N ILE A 413 14.63 -5.66 10.38
CA ILE A 413 15.23 -4.36 10.67
C ILE A 413 15.82 -4.40 12.07
N ASP A 414 17.11 -4.12 12.20
CA ASP A 414 17.77 -3.98 13.50
C ASP A 414 17.19 -2.78 14.26
N VAL A 415 16.73 -3.01 15.48
CA VAL A 415 16.09 -1.98 16.32
C VAL A 415 17.00 -0.78 16.58
N THR A 416 18.32 -0.96 16.57
CA THR A 416 19.30 0.12 16.78
C THR A 416 19.29 1.14 15.65
N THR A 417 18.96 0.72 14.42
CA THR A 417 18.86 1.62 13.25
C THR A 417 17.64 2.55 13.34
N LEU A 418 16.68 2.24 14.22
CA LEU A 418 15.44 2.99 14.39
C LEU A 418 15.53 4.06 15.49
N LYS A 419 16.69 4.20 16.15
CA LYS A 419 16.90 5.11 17.29
C LYS A 419 16.47 6.55 17.00
N LYS A 420 16.90 7.14 15.88
CA LYS A 420 16.59 8.53 15.54
C LYS A 420 15.09 8.75 15.34
N SER A 421 14.42 7.86 14.63
CA SER A 421 12.97 7.99 14.41
C SER A 421 12.15 7.77 15.68
N ALA A 422 12.59 6.87 16.56
CA ALA A 422 11.98 6.73 17.88
C ALA A 422 12.12 8.04 18.70
N GLN A 423 13.28 8.69 18.65
CA GLN A 423 13.49 10.01 19.26
C GLN A 423 12.58 11.07 18.63
N ASP A 424 12.47 11.10 17.30
CA ASP A 424 11.67 12.08 16.57
C ASP A 424 10.17 11.96 16.89
N ILE A 425 9.62 10.75 16.92
CA ILE A 425 8.20 10.51 17.24
C ILE A 425 7.91 10.84 18.70
N ILE A 426 8.79 10.47 19.64
CA ILE A 426 8.64 10.84 21.06
C ILE A 426 8.75 12.36 21.23
N TYR A 427 9.63 13.02 20.48
CA TYR A 427 9.75 14.47 20.49
C TYR A 427 8.44 15.13 20.03
N VAL A 428 7.88 14.69 18.90
CA VAL A 428 6.60 15.20 18.39
C VAL A 428 5.49 15.02 19.43
N ARG A 429 5.37 13.83 20.02
CA ARG A 429 4.43 13.55 21.10
C ARG A 429 4.56 14.54 22.26
N ASN A 430 5.78 14.83 22.68
CA ASN A 430 6.02 15.71 23.82
C ASN A 430 5.72 17.19 23.52
N GLN A 431 5.77 17.60 22.25
CA GLN A 431 5.39 18.95 21.83
C GLN A 431 3.89 19.07 21.50
N HIS A 432 3.26 17.96 21.10
CA HIS A 432 1.90 17.93 20.59
C HIS A 432 1.13 16.73 21.14
N THR A 433 0.37 16.96 22.22
CA THR A 433 -0.56 15.96 22.76
C THR A 433 -1.62 15.59 21.73
N GLN A 434 -1.85 14.29 21.57
CA GLN A 434 -2.82 13.70 20.63
C GLN A 434 -4.10 13.30 21.37
N GLY A 435 -5.16 12.99 20.63
CA GLY A 435 -6.53 12.80 21.14
C GLY A 435 -7.40 14.06 21.06
N GLY A 436 -6.97 15.10 20.34
CA GLY A 436 -7.62 16.41 20.34
C GLY A 436 -8.73 16.61 19.29
N GLU A 437 -8.77 15.76 18.26
CA GLU A 437 -9.80 15.87 17.21
C GLU A 437 -11.15 15.28 17.67
N ASP A 438 -12.24 15.86 17.17
CA ASP A 438 -13.60 15.40 17.48
C ASP A 438 -13.85 13.96 17.00
N LEU A 439 -14.56 13.17 17.79
CA LEU A 439 -14.93 11.80 17.40
C LEU A 439 -15.78 11.79 16.12
N MET A 440 -15.53 10.81 15.26
CA MET A 440 -16.32 10.62 14.05
C MET A 440 -17.78 10.31 14.40
N THR A 441 -18.71 10.96 13.71
CA THR A 441 -20.15 10.77 13.93
C THR A 441 -20.77 9.81 12.89
N LEU A 442 -22.01 9.38 13.13
CA LEU A 442 -22.77 8.63 12.13
C LEU A 442 -23.02 9.46 10.86
N ASP A 443 -23.22 10.77 11.00
CA ASP A 443 -23.45 11.65 9.84
C ASP A 443 -22.20 11.80 8.99
N ASP A 444 -21.01 11.84 9.61
CA ASP A 444 -19.73 11.75 8.89
C ASP A 444 -19.64 10.49 8.04
N VAL A 445 -19.96 9.33 8.62
CA VAL A 445 -19.89 8.04 7.93
C VAL A 445 -20.89 7.97 6.77
N LYS A 446 -22.12 8.48 6.98
CA LYS A 446 -23.12 8.59 5.92
C LYS A 446 -22.68 9.54 4.82
N ALA A 447 -22.05 10.66 5.17
CA ALA A 447 -21.50 11.61 4.20
C ALA A 447 -20.39 10.97 3.36
N MET A 448 -19.45 10.24 3.98
CA MET A 448 -18.42 9.49 3.25
C MET A 448 -19.04 8.49 2.27
N GLN A 449 -19.96 7.64 2.75
CA GLN A 449 -20.59 6.59 1.94
C GLN A 449 -21.43 7.17 0.79
N SER A 450 -22.04 8.33 1.01
CA SER A 450 -22.87 8.99 0.00
C SER A 450 -22.07 9.87 -0.97
N SER A 451 -20.81 10.19 -0.65
CA SER A 451 -19.97 11.06 -1.47
C SER A 451 -19.79 10.53 -2.90
N LEU A 452 -19.76 11.45 -3.86
CA LEU A 452 -19.53 11.11 -5.28
C LEU A 452 -18.16 10.45 -5.48
N ARG A 453 -17.16 10.92 -4.72
CA ARG A 453 -15.80 10.39 -4.78
C ARG A 453 -15.74 8.92 -4.37
N TYR A 454 -16.31 8.57 -3.21
CA TYR A 454 -16.40 7.18 -2.74
C TYR A 454 -17.13 6.29 -3.76
N LYS A 455 -18.31 6.71 -4.23
CA LYS A 455 -19.11 5.94 -5.19
C LYS A 455 -18.37 5.71 -6.50
N HIS A 456 -17.71 6.74 -7.03
CA HIS A 456 -16.97 6.65 -8.29
C HIS A 456 -15.78 5.69 -8.15
N LEU A 457 -14.94 5.86 -7.13
CA LEU A 457 -13.77 5.01 -6.90
C LEU A 457 -14.16 3.56 -6.61
N LYS A 458 -15.21 3.34 -5.80
CA LYS A 458 -15.72 1.99 -5.53
C LYS A 458 -16.21 1.32 -6.80
N ALA A 459 -16.93 2.04 -7.65
CA ALA A 459 -17.40 1.52 -8.93
C ALA A 459 -16.24 1.27 -9.90
N GLU A 460 -15.26 2.16 -9.99
CA GLU A 460 -14.08 2.04 -10.85
C GLU A 460 -13.23 0.82 -10.47
N LEU A 461 -12.78 0.76 -9.22
CA LEU A 461 -11.82 -0.26 -8.75
C LEU A 461 -12.51 -1.60 -8.44
N GLY A 462 -13.74 -1.58 -7.95
CA GLY A 462 -14.50 -2.80 -7.65
C GLY A 462 -15.02 -3.51 -8.91
N LYS A 463 -15.22 -2.78 -10.03
CA LYS A 463 -15.77 -3.34 -11.26
C LYS A 463 -14.93 -4.50 -11.80
N ARG A 464 -13.60 -4.45 -11.71
CA ARG A 464 -12.72 -5.51 -12.23
C ARG A 464 -13.03 -6.87 -11.61
N LEU A 465 -13.25 -6.92 -10.29
CA LEU A 465 -13.56 -8.14 -9.55
C LEU A 465 -14.95 -8.73 -9.87
N SER A 466 -15.84 -7.95 -10.48
CA SER A 466 -17.15 -8.44 -10.94
C SER A 466 -17.11 -9.16 -12.29
N TRP A 467 -15.98 -9.12 -13.00
CA TRP A 467 -15.85 -9.72 -14.33
C TRP A 467 -15.76 -11.24 -14.26
N SER A 468 -16.15 -11.91 -15.34
CA SER A 468 -15.90 -13.34 -15.52
C SER A 468 -14.40 -13.66 -15.60
N LYS A 469 -13.64 -12.77 -16.27
CA LYS A 469 -12.17 -12.79 -16.39
C LYS A 469 -11.57 -11.46 -15.88
N PRO A 470 -11.41 -11.27 -14.56
CA PRO A 470 -10.86 -10.02 -13.99
C PRO A 470 -9.42 -9.73 -14.43
N TYR A 471 -8.71 -10.77 -14.88
CA TYR A 471 -7.33 -10.72 -15.33
C TYR A 471 -7.16 -10.42 -16.83
N ASP A 472 -8.25 -10.07 -17.52
CA ASP A 472 -8.21 -9.69 -18.93
C ASP A 472 -7.41 -8.40 -19.14
N ILE A 473 -6.34 -8.48 -19.96
CA ILE A 473 -5.46 -7.35 -20.30
C ILE A 473 -5.75 -6.77 -21.69
N LEU A 474 -6.74 -7.30 -22.41
CA LEU A 474 -7.12 -6.81 -23.74
C LEU A 474 -8.13 -5.65 -23.69
N GLN A 475 -8.67 -5.35 -22.50
CA GLN A 475 -9.73 -4.34 -22.29
C GLN A 475 -9.23 -2.89 -22.33
#